data_AF-A0A350QUQ6-F1
#
_entry.id   AF-A0A350QUQ6-F1
#
_cell.length_a   1.000
_cell.length_b   1.000
_cell.length_c   1.000
_cell.angle_alpha   90.00
_cell.angle_beta   90.00
_cell.angle_gamma   90.00
#
_symmetry.space_group_name_H-M   'P 1'
#
loop_
_entity.id
_entity.type
_entity.pdbx_description
1 polymer ?
#
loop_
_entity_poly.entity_id
_entity_poly.type
_entity_poly.pdbx_seq_one_letter_code
_entity_poly.pdbx_strand_id
1 'polypeptide(L)'
;MGPNGENLFPKEKGGKVQVPLADYEKNLYKLVARMKKSTLKLVWRNTTPIPPGSKGRYVGDSVKFNEAAQRVMKKHGVPTLDLYTPSKKNMKEWMRKANVHYFSHGSKALAEIVAKDVLERLKD
;
A
#
# COMPACT_ATOMS: atom_id res chain seq x y z
N MET A 1 -4.65 14.86 6.85
CA MET A 1 -5.62 15.93 6.61
C MET A 1 -5.39 17.02 7.64
N GLY A 2 -5.23 18.25 7.17
CA GLY A 2 -5.18 19.44 8.02
C GLY A 2 -6.58 19.92 8.40
N PRO A 3 -6.68 20.94 9.27
CA PRO A 3 -7.95 21.47 9.75
C PRO A 3 -8.82 22.09 8.64
N ASN A 4 -8.22 22.48 7.50
CA ASN A 4 -8.94 23.07 6.37
C ASN A 4 -9.03 22.10 5.17
N GLY A 5 -8.89 20.79 5.40
CA GLY A 5 -8.98 19.78 4.35
C GLY A 5 -7.67 19.51 3.60
N GLU A 6 -6.53 20.01 4.07
CA GLU A 6 -5.25 19.87 3.37
C GLU A 6 -4.77 18.41 3.35
N ASN A 7 -4.43 17.89 2.18
CA ASN A 7 -4.01 16.49 2.02
C ASN A 7 -2.59 16.20 2.54
N LEU A 8 -1.73 17.21 2.60
CA LEU A 8 -0.31 17.12 2.97
C LEU A 8 -0.01 17.94 4.22
N PHE A 9 -0.61 17.56 5.35
CA PHE A 9 -0.47 18.29 6.60
C PHE A 9 0.42 17.54 7.61
N PRO A 10 1.47 18.19 8.19
CA PRO A 10 2.38 17.56 9.14
C PRO A 10 1.66 17.03 10.38
N LYS A 11 2.10 15.87 10.90
CA LYS A 11 1.49 15.26 12.09
C LYS A 11 1.69 16.15 13.32
N GLU A 12 2.87 16.74 13.41
CA GLU A 12 3.35 17.60 14.49
C GLU A 12 2.52 18.89 14.61
N LYS A 13 1.87 19.29 13.50
CA LYS A 13 0.96 20.46 13.47
C LYS A 13 -0.51 20.07 13.71
N GLY A 14 -0.80 18.82 14.05
CA GLY A 14 -2.16 18.32 14.25
C GLY A 14 -2.74 17.56 13.05
N GLY A 15 -1.90 17.17 12.08
CA GLY A 15 -2.31 16.37 10.93
C GLY A 15 -2.79 14.99 11.31
N LYS A 16 -3.91 14.57 10.72
CA LYS A 16 -4.53 13.26 10.95
C LYS A 16 -4.46 12.40 9.69
N VAL A 17 -4.50 11.07 9.86
CA VAL A 17 -4.72 10.17 8.71
C VAL A 17 -6.07 10.48 8.07
N GLN A 18 -6.20 10.33 6.75
CA GLN A 18 -7.46 10.60 6.04
C GLN A 18 -8.54 9.55 6.36
N VAL A 19 -8.12 8.29 6.49
CA VAL A 19 -8.99 7.18 6.85
C VAL A 19 -8.43 6.56 8.13
N PRO A 20 -9.19 6.53 9.24
CA PRO A 20 -8.80 5.81 10.44
C PRO A 20 -8.52 4.34 10.15
N LEU A 21 -7.59 3.73 10.89
CA LEU A 21 -7.16 2.35 10.62
C LEU A 21 -8.31 1.33 10.70
N ALA A 22 -9.23 1.51 11.67
CA ALA A 22 -10.41 0.65 11.81
C ALA A 22 -11.36 0.76 10.61
N ASP A 23 -11.57 1.98 10.09
CA ASP A 23 -12.39 2.20 8.91
C ASP A 23 -11.73 1.65 7.65
N TYR A 24 -10.41 1.78 7.53
CA TYR A 24 -9.64 1.15 6.46
C TYR A 24 -9.84 -0.37 6.43
N GLU A 25 -9.69 -1.03 7.59
CA GLU A 25 -9.86 -2.49 7.71
C GLU A 25 -11.31 -2.92 7.38
N LYS A 26 -12.30 -2.21 7.93
CA LYS A 26 -13.73 -2.42 7.65
C LYS A 26 -14.06 -2.24 6.16
N ASN A 27 -13.52 -1.21 5.53
CA ASN A 27 -13.74 -0.93 4.12
C ASN A 27 -13.09 -2.00 3.24
N LEU A 28 -11.87 -2.44 3.59
CA LEU A 28 -11.18 -3.48 2.86
C LEU A 28 -11.91 -4.83 2.95
N TYR A 29 -12.47 -5.17 4.12
CA TYR A 29 -13.33 -6.34 4.28
C TYR A 29 -14.52 -6.32 3.30
N LYS A 30 -15.23 -5.20 3.23
CA LYS A 30 -16.36 -5.01 2.31
C LYS A 30 -15.93 -5.14 0.85
N LEU A 31 -14.80 -4.52 0.48
CA LEU A 31 -14.27 -4.57 -0.89
C LEU A 31 -13.91 -6.00 -1.29
N VAL A 32 -13.14 -6.71 -0.46
CA VAL A 32 -12.75 -8.10 -0.75
C VAL A 32 -13.97 -9.01 -0.87
N ALA A 33 -14.93 -8.89 0.04
CA ALA A 33 -16.18 -9.66 -0.01
C ALA A 33 -16.97 -9.40 -1.30
N ARG A 34 -16.98 -8.15 -1.80
CA ARG A 34 -17.64 -7.78 -3.06
C ARG A 34 -16.88 -8.33 -4.26
N MET A 35 -15.57 -8.12 -4.33
CA MET A 35 -14.74 -8.53 -5.48
C MET A 35 -14.80 -10.05 -5.70
N LYS A 36 -14.74 -10.85 -4.63
CA LYS A 36 -14.84 -12.32 -4.72
C LYS A 36 -16.13 -12.83 -5.37
N LYS A 37 -17.19 -12.03 -5.45
CA LYS A 37 -18.44 -12.43 -6.12
C LYS A 37 -18.33 -12.45 -7.65
N SER A 38 -17.35 -11.73 -8.22
CA SER A 38 -17.28 -11.49 -9.66
C SER A 38 -15.89 -11.70 -10.27
N THR A 39 -14.91 -12.15 -9.49
CA THR A 39 -13.53 -12.37 -9.96
C THR A 39 -13.11 -13.81 -9.79
N LEU A 40 -12.51 -14.40 -10.83
CA LEU A 40 -11.96 -15.77 -10.78
C LEU A 40 -10.70 -15.87 -9.90
N LYS A 41 -9.79 -14.90 -10.03
CA LYS A 41 -8.55 -14.80 -9.26
C LYS A 41 -8.44 -13.40 -8.65
N LEU A 42 -8.13 -13.29 -7.36
CA LEU A 42 -7.95 -12.02 -6.63
C LEU A 42 -6.64 -12.07 -5.85
N VAL A 43 -5.83 -11.02 -5.95
CA VAL A 43 -4.58 -10.84 -5.20
C VAL A 43 -4.56 -9.45 -4.58
N TRP A 44 -4.08 -9.35 -3.34
CA TRP A 44 -3.84 -8.08 -2.67
C TRP A 44 -2.39 -7.67 -2.84
N ARG A 45 -2.13 -6.43 -3.22
CA ARG A 45 -0.77 -5.90 -3.24
C ARG A 45 -0.58 -5.01 -2.02
N ASN A 46 0.42 -5.30 -1.18
CA ASN A 46 0.65 -4.49 0.01
C ASN A 46 1.19 -3.08 -0.32
N THR A 47 0.94 -2.13 0.57
CA THR A 47 1.35 -0.74 0.40
C THR A 47 2.86 -0.63 0.56
N THR A 48 3.52 0.17 -0.28
CA THR A 48 4.97 0.39 -0.24
C THR A 48 5.39 1.31 0.93
N PRO A 49 6.67 1.33 1.34
CA PRO A 49 7.12 2.14 2.47
C PRO A 49 7.00 3.65 2.22
N ILE A 50 6.81 4.40 3.30
CA ILE A 50 6.85 5.87 3.29
C ILE A 50 8.30 6.29 3.59
N PRO A 51 9.00 7.01 2.70
CA PRO A 51 10.37 7.41 2.94
C PRO A 51 10.44 8.51 4.01
N PRO A 52 11.53 8.57 4.80
CA PRO A 52 11.76 9.64 5.77
C PRO A 52 11.66 11.03 5.16
N GLY A 53 11.05 11.97 5.90
CA GLY A 53 10.86 13.36 5.47
C GLY A 53 9.64 13.60 4.57
N SER A 54 8.85 12.57 4.27
CA SER A 54 7.64 12.72 3.44
C SER A 54 6.62 13.69 4.05
N LYS A 55 6.12 14.65 3.25
CA LYS A 55 5.12 15.62 3.70
C LYS A 55 3.74 14.97 3.85
N GLY A 56 3.14 15.10 5.03
CA GLY A 56 1.79 14.61 5.32
C GLY A 56 1.60 13.09 5.14
N ARG A 57 2.70 12.32 5.16
CA ARG A 57 2.72 10.87 5.13
C ARG A 57 3.68 10.43 6.22
N TYR A 58 3.20 9.61 7.16
CA TYR A 58 3.92 9.38 8.41
C TYR A 58 4.68 8.05 8.33
N VAL A 59 5.99 8.11 8.55
CA VAL A 59 6.85 6.92 8.53
C VAL A 59 6.31 5.88 9.52
N GLY A 60 6.24 4.62 9.09
CA GLY A 60 5.69 3.51 9.87
C GLY A 60 4.19 3.27 9.68
N ASP A 61 3.41 4.24 9.18
CA ASP A 61 1.97 4.01 8.98
C ASP A 61 1.71 2.93 7.91
N SER A 62 2.51 2.87 6.84
CA SER A 62 2.34 1.81 5.84
C SER A 62 2.50 0.40 6.42
N VAL A 63 3.27 0.21 7.49
CA VAL A 63 3.38 -1.07 8.20
C VAL A 63 2.06 -1.40 8.90
N LYS A 64 1.52 -0.47 9.69
CA LYS A 64 0.25 -0.65 10.42
C LYS A 64 -0.92 -0.96 9.49
N PHE A 65 -1.00 -0.24 8.37
CA PHE A 65 -2.04 -0.46 7.36
C PHE A 65 -1.86 -1.80 6.64
N ASN A 66 -0.61 -2.22 6.36
CA ASN A 66 -0.35 -3.54 5.80
C ASN A 66 -0.71 -4.68 6.76
N GLU A 67 -0.48 -4.53 8.06
CA GLU A 67 -0.90 -5.51 9.07
C GLU A 67 -2.43 -5.63 9.13
N ALA A 68 -3.16 -4.50 9.08
CA ALA A 68 -4.62 -4.51 8.98
C ALA A 68 -5.10 -5.20 7.70
N ALA A 69 -4.48 -4.88 6.57
CA ALA A 69 -4.79 -5.55 5.31
C ALA A 69 -4.51 -7.05 5.37
N GLN A 70 -3.39 -7.48 5.96
CA GLN A 70 -3.01 -8.88 6.09
C GLN A 70 -4.06 -9.68 6.87
N ARG A 71 -4.64 -9.11 7.95
CA ARG A 71 -5.74 -9.76 8.69
C ARG A 71 -6.95 -10.01 7.81
N VAL A 72 -7.36 -9.00 7.03
CA VAL A 72 -8.50 -9.12 6.09
C VAL A 72 -8.21 -10.17 5.02
N MET A 73 -7.04 -10.10 4.38
CA MET A 73 -6.66 -11.02 3.31
C MET A 73 -6.58 -12.46 3.80
N LYS A 74 -5.98 -12.70 4.99
CA LYS A 74 -5.95 -14.00 5.64
C LYS A 74 -7.36 -14.54 5.89
N LYS A 75 -8.27 -13.71 6.42
CA LYS A 75 -9.66 -14.10 6.67
C LYS A 75 -10.43 -14.47 5.40
N HIS A 76 -10.13 -13.84 4.27
CA HIS A 76 -10.80 -14.11 2.99
C HIS A 76 -10.07 -15.10 2.07
N GLY A 77 -8.91 -15.62 2.48
CA GLY A 77 -8.08 -16.48 1.64
C GLY A 77 -7.55 -15.78 0.39
N VAL A 78 -7.28 -14.48 0.48
CA VAL A 78 -6.71 -13.70 -0.64
C VAL A 78 -5.19 -13.67 -0.49
N PRO A 79 -4.41 -14.14 -1.49
CA PRO A 79 -2.96 -14.06 -1.45
C PRO A 79 -2.48 -12.61 -1.48
N THR A 80 -1.30 -12.35 -0.90
CA THR A 80 -0.65 -11.05 -0.94
C THR A 80 0.59 -11.09 -1.84
N LEU A 81 0.67 -10.14 -2.78
CA LEU A 81 1.90 -9.77 -3.49
C LEU A 81 2.65 -8.71 -2.68
N ASP A 82 3.88 -9.03 -2.26
CA ASP A 82 4.72 -8.13 -1.48
C ASP A 82 5.54 -7.19 -2.37
N LEU A 83 5.18 -5.91 -2.38
CA LEU A 83 5.99 -4.83 -2.94
C LEU A 83 6.66 -3.96 -1.86
N TYR A 84 6.26 -4.11 -0.59
CA TYR A 84 6.86 -3.36 0.53
C TYR A 84 8.33 -3.72 0.70
N THR A 85 8.67 -5.00 0.76
CA THR A 85 10.05 -5.47 1.00
C THR A 85 11.03 -5.04 -0.10
N PRO A 86 10.79 -5.33 -1.41
CA PRO A 86 11.71 -4.89 -2.45
C PRO A 86 11.82 -3.37 -2.52
N SER A 87 10.71 -2.64 -2.33
CA SER A 87 10.78 -1.18 -2.28
C SER A 87 11.54 -0.65 -1.08
N LYS A 88 11.47 -1.30 0.09
CA LYS A 88 12.20 -0.87 1.29
C LYS A 88 13.69 -1.10 1.11
N LYS A 89 14.07 -2.27 0.56
CA LYS A 89 15.46 -2.62 0.24
C LYS A 89 16.09 -1.59 -0.70
N ASN A 90 15.37 -1.19 -1.75
CA ASN A 90 15.88 -0.32 -2.80
C ASN A 90 15.45 1.15 -2.66
N MET A 91 14.97 1.56 -1.49
CA MET A 91 14.32 2.86 -1.29
C MET A 91 15.17 4.05 -1.77
N LYS A 92 16.47 4.06 -1.46
CA LYS A 92 17.37 5.16 -1.84
C LYS A 92 17.52 5.33 -3.35
N GLU A 93 17.42 4.24 -4.10
CA GLU A 93 17.61 4.23 -5.54
C GLU A 93 16.29 4.41 -6.29
N TRP A 94 15.21 3.77 -5.81
CA TRP A 94 13.94 3.70 -6.52
C TRP A 94 13.01 4.87 -6.21
N MET A 95 13.07 5.42 -4.99
CA MET A 95 12.16 6.47 -4.53
C MET A 95 12.80 7.85 -4.57
N ARG A 96 11.99 8.87 -4.88
CA ARG A 96 12.43 10.26 -4.77
C ARG A 96 12.63 10.60 -3.28
N LYS A 97 13.67 11.40 -2.97
CA LYS A 97 13.98 11.81 -1.60
C LYS A 97 12.76 12.45 -0.93
N ALA A 98 12.41 11.98 0.26
CA ALA A 98 11.29 12.50 1.06
C ALA A 98 9.95 12.57 0.29
N ASN A 99 9.74 11.62 -0.62
CA ASN A 99 8.58 11.61 -1.49
C ASN A 99 8.12 10.17 -1.75
N VAL A 100 6.82 9.92 -1.58
CA VAL A 100 6.22 8.60 -1.78
C VAL A 100 6.20 8.14 -3.25
N HIS A 101 6.52 9.04 -4.19
CA HIS A 101 6.60 8.73 -5.61
C HIS A 101 8.00 8.22 -6.00
N TYR A 102 8.02 7.32 -6.97
CA TYR A 102 9.22 6.68 -7.49
C TYR A 102 9.84 7.49 -8.64
N PHE A 103 11.11 7.24 -8.91
CA PHE A 103 11.68 7.52 -10.23
C PHE A 103 11.13 6.54 -11.26
N SER A 104 11.26 6.87 -12.56
CA SER A 104 10.73 6.02 -13.64
C SER A 104 11.28 4.59 -13.58
N HIS A 105 12.57 4.41 -13.28
CA HIS A 105 13.18 3.08 -13.15
C HIS A 105 12.67 2.32 -11.90
N GLY A 106 12.43 3.01 -10.79
CA GLY A 106 11.83 2.40 -9.59
C GLY A 106 10.40 1.91 -9.83
N SER A 107 9.59 2.69 -10.55
CA SER A 107 8.26 2.26 -10.99
C SER A 107 8.32 1.05 -11.93
N LYS A 108 9.28 1.05 -12.87
CA LYS A 108 9.50 -0.08 -13.78
C LYS A 108 9.86 -1.36 -13.02
N ALA A 109 10.78 -1.29 -12.07
CA ALA A 109 11.18 -2.44 -11.26
C ALA A 109 10.00 -3.04 -10.45
N LEU A 110 9.12 -2.19 -9.90
CA LEU A 110 7.90 -2.67 -9.24
C LEU A 110 6.91 -3.30 -10.24
N ALA A 111 6.77 -2.72 -11.43
CA ALA A 111 5.90 -3.24 -12.48
C ALA A 111 6.36 -4.61 -12.98
N GLU A 112 7.67 -4.85 -13.10
CA GLU A 112 8.23 -6.15 -13.48
C GLU A 112 7.88 -7.25 -12.46
N ILE A 113 7.92 -6.93 -11.16
CA ILE A 113 7.50 -7.86 -10.10
C ILE A 113 6.01 -8.20 -10.24
N VAL A 114 5.16 -7.18 -10.46
CA VAL A 114 3.71 -7.37 -10.66
C VAL A 114 3.44 -8.19 -11.91
N ALA A 115 4.09 -7.88 -13.04
CA ALA A 115 3.88 -8.58 -14.30
C ALA A 115 4.27 -10.06 -14.16
N LYS A 116 5.39 -10.37 -13.51
CA LYS A 116 5.81 -11.74 -13.24
C LYS A 116 4.81 -12.50 -12.35
N ASP A 117 4.36 -11.89 -11.26
CA ASP A 117 3.37 -12.49 -10.35
C ASP A 117 2.03 -12.77 -11.06
N VAL A 118 1.55 -11.82 -11.88
CA VAL A 118 0.33 -11.99 -12.66
C VAL A 118 0.47 -13.11 -13.68
N LEU A 119 1.56 -13.13 -14.48
CA LEU A 119 1.81 -14.20 -15.45
C LEU A 119 1.86 -15.57 -14.80
N GLU A 120 2.48 -15.68 -13.62
CA GLU A 120 2.52 -16.94 -12.87
C GLU A 120 1.13 -17.38 -12.43
N ARG A 121 0.33 -16.46 -11.90
CA ARG A 121 -1.04 -16.76 -11.45
C ARG A 121 -2.00 -17.06 -12.59
N LEU A 122 -1.68 -16.66 -13.82
CA LEU A 122 -2.50 -16.95 -15.00
C LEU A 122 -2.20 -18.32 -15.61
N LYS A 123 -1.12 -18.98 -15.21
CA LYS A 123 -0.95 -20.41 -15.51
C LYS A 123 -2.06 -21.20 -14.82
N ASP A 124 -2.56 -22.21 -15.51
CA ASP A 124 -3.66 -23.06 -15.05
C ASP A 124 -3.27 -23.91 -13.84
#